data_AF-A0A1V4JPD5-F1
#
_entry.id   AF-A0A1V4JPD5-F1
#
_cell.length_a   1.000
_cell.length_b   1.000
_cell.length_c   1.000
_cell.angle_alpha   90.00
_cell.angle_beta   90.00
_cell.angle_gamma   90.00
#
_symmetry.space_group_name_H-M   'P 1'
#
loop_
_entity.id
_entity.type
_entity.pdbx_description
1 polymer ?
#
loop_
_entity_poly.entity_id
_entity_poly.type
_entity_poly.pdbx_seq_one_letter_code
_entity_poly.pdbx_strand_id
1 'polypeptide(L)'
;MDPFLSLLHSFSSGLLEPELASLKFLCREKIGKRKLESVQSGVELFTLLLEQQLITRDRLDFLEGLLRDIKREDLISQLKQFVEDGEVNAPADQPDVHERRLQKAAIEVICENVGKNWRMLVRKLGVSEVKIERGEDEC
;
A
#
# COMPACT_ATOMS: atom_id res chain seq x y z
N MET A 1 11.38 -0.53 18.44
CA MET A 1 11.91 -1.46 17.42
C MET A 1 11.15 -1.17 16.13
N ASP A 2 11.85 -1.04 15.01
CA ASP A 2 11.21 -0.76 13.73
C ASP A 2 10.61 -2.06 13.17
N PRO A 3 9.28 -2.18 13.02
CA PRO A 3 8.64 -3.45 12.67
C PRO A 3 9.06 -3.94 11.27
N PHE A 4 9.35 -3.00 10.36
CA PHE A 4 9.84 -3.32 9.04
C PHE A 4 11.27 -3.89 9.06
N LEU A 5 12.16 -3.30 9.88
CA LEU A 5 13.52 -3.84 10.04
C LEU A 5 13.51 -5.23 10.68
N SER A 6 12.60 -5.48 11.63
CA SER A 6 12.41 -6.81 12.21
C SER A 6 11.98 -7.85 11.17
N LEU A 7 11.08 -7.48 10.25
CA LEU A 7 10.66 -8.34 9.14
C LEU A 7 11.84 -8.68 8.23
N LEU A 8 12.62 -7.68 7.81
CA LEU A 8 13.79 -7.89 6.96
C LEU A 8 14.85 -8.76 7.63
N HIS A 9 15.00 -8.64 8.95
CA HIS A 9 15.90 -9.49 9.71
C HIS A 9 15.40 -10.94 9.73
N SER A 10 14.10 -11.16 9.93
CA SER A 10 13.48 -12.48 9.81
C SER A 10 13.70 -13.08 8.43
N PHE A 11 13.52 -12.30 7.36
CA PHE A 11 13.79 -12.75 5.99
C PHE A 11 15.26 -13.11 5.80
N SER A 12 16.19 -12.29 6.28
CA SER A 12 17.61 -12.63 6.23
C SER A 12 17.94 -13.92 6.95
N SER A 13 17.27 -14.23 8.07
CA SER A 13 17.48 -15.48 8.80
C SER A 13 16.90 -16.70 8.06
N GLY A 14 15.86 -16.48 7.26
CA GLY A 14 15.25 -17.52 6.44
C GLY A 14 15.93 -17.74 5.07
N LEU A 15 16.84 -16.86 4.66
CA LEU A 15 17.58 -16.98 3.41
C LEU A 15 18.81 -17.90 3.57
N LEU A 16 18.95 -18.82 2.63
CA LEU A 16 20.11 -19.69 2.49
C LEU A 16 21.20 -19.01 1.64
N GLU A 17 22.44 -19.47 1.78
CA GLU A 17 23.58 -18.99 0.98
C GLU A 17 23.35 -18.93 -0.55
N PRO A 18 22.77 -19.95 -1.22
CA PRO A 18 22.51 -19.88 -2.66
C PRO A 18 21.44 -18.83 -3.03
N GLU A 19 20.46 -18.62 -2.16
CA GLU A 19 19.42 -17.59 -2.36
C GLU A 19 20.02 -16.20 -2.20
N LEU A 20 20.88 -16.01 -1.21
CA LEU A 20 21.62 -14.77 -1.02
C LEU A 20 22.53 -14.46 -2.23
N ALA A 21 23.24 -15.45 -2.77
CA ALA A 21 24.05 -15.29 -3.98
C ALA A 21 23.19 -14.89 -5.19
N SER A 22 22.00 -15.46 -5.32
CA SER A 22 21.04 -15.14 -6.39
C SER A 22 20.50 -13.72 -6.25
N LEU A 23 20.10 -13.31 -5.04
CA LEU A 23 19.70 -11.93 -4.76
C LEU A 23 20.81 -10.93 -5.06
N LYS A 24 22.06 -11.25 -4.66
CA LYS A 24 23.23 -10.43 -4.98
C LYS A 24 23.39 -10.29 -6.49
N PHE A 25 23.16 -11.34 -7.27
CA PHE A 25 23.23 -11.30 -8.73
C PHE A 25 22.15 -10.40 -9.34
N LEU A 26 20.89 -10.55 -8.90
CA LEU A 26 19.76 -9.72 -9.36
C LEU A 26 19.97 -8.25 -9.02
N CYS A 27 20.56 -7.97 -7.86
CA CYS A 27 20.88 -6.61 -7.45
C CYS A 27 22.04 -5.98 -8.22
N ARG A 28 22.87 -6.73 -8.99
CA ARG A 28 24.05 -6.18 -9.69
C ARG A 28 23.69 -5.11 -10.73
N GLU A 29 22.48 -5.14 -11.26
CA GLU A 29 22.03 -4.13 -12.23
C GLU A 29 21.75 -2.78 -11.55
N LYS A 30 21.19 -2.81 -10.32
CA LYS A 30 20.81 -1.60 -9.59
C LYS A 30 21.89 -1.12 -8.62
N ILE A 31 22.64 -2.05 -8.05
CA ILE A 31 23.68 -1.81 -7.05
C ILE A 31 25.04 -2.10 -7.66
N GLY A 32 25.96 -1.15 -7.55
CA GLY A 32 27.32 -1.31 -8.07
C GLY A 32 28.06 -2.50 -7.46
N LYS A 33 28.81 -3.25 -8.29
CA LYS A 33 29.54 -4.48 -7.90
C LYS A 33 30.35 -4.33 -6.61
N ARG A 34 31.05 -3.20 -6.44
CA ARG A 34 31.88 -2.92 -5.25
C ARG A 34 31.08 -2.97 -3.94
N LYS A 35 29.83 -2.47 -3.94
CA LYS A 35 28.97 -2.48 -2.76
C LYS A 35 28.46 -3.90 -2.47
N LEU A 36 28.06 -4.64 -3.51
CA LEU A 36 27.63 -6.04 -3.39
C LEU A 36 28.74 -6.98 -2.91
N GLU A 37 29.99 -6.74 -3.28
CA GLU A 37 31.13 -7.52 -2.79
C GLU A 37 31.37 -7.34 -1.29
N SER A 38 31.04 -6.15 -0.75
CA SER A 38 31.15 -5.89 0.68
C SER A 38 30.11 -6.62 1.52
N VAL A 39 28.95 -6.93 0.94
CA VAL A 39 27.81 -7.54 1.65
C VAL A 39 28.12 -8.99 2.01
N GLN A 40 28.19 -9.31 3.31
CA GLN A 40 28.43 -10.68 3.79
C GLN A 40 27.14 -11.40 4.20
N SER A 41 26.09 -10.65 4.55
CA SER A 41 24.83 -11.20 5.07
C SER A 41 23.61 -10.67 4.32
N GLY A 42 22.47 -11.38 4.43
CA GLY A 42 21.18 -10.90 3.91
C GLY A 42 20.73 -9.59 4.55
N VAL A 43 21.01 -9.39 5.85
CA VAL A 43 20.72 -8.14 6.56
C VAL A 43 21.46 -6.97 5.94
N GLU A 44 22.75 -7.13 5.64
CA GLU A 44 23.53 -6.11 4.95
C GLU A 44 22.98 -5.82 3.54
N LEU A 45 22.53 -6.86 2.83
CA LEU A 45 21.91 -6.68 1.51
C LEU A 45 20.64 -5.83 1.59
N PHE A 46 19.73 -6.16 2.52
CA PHE A 46 18.49 -5.41 2.71
C PHE A 46 18.74 -3.99 3.24
N THR A 47 19.71 -3.82 4.13
CA THR A 47 20.12 -2.49 4.62
C THR A 47 20.61 -1.62 3.47
N LEU A 48 21.46 -2.17 2.60
CA LEU A 48 21.96 -1.47 1.42
C LEU A 48 20.81 -1.09 0.45
N LEU A 49 19.84 -1.99 0.28
CA LEU A 49 18.64 -1.72 -0.52
C LEU A 49 17.80 -0.56 0.06
N LEU A 50 17.68 -0.46 1.39
CA LEU A 50 17.05 0.69 2.07
C LEU A 50 17.84 1.98 1.86
N GLU A 51 19.17 1.93 2.05
CA GLU A 51 20.04 3.10 1.90
C GLU A 51 19.98 3.67 0.47
N GLN A 52 19.80 2.81 -0.53
CA GLN A 52 19.62 3.21 -1.93
C GLN A 52 18.17 3.56 -2.29
N GLN A 53 17.24 3.52 -1.32
CA GLN A 53 15.79 3.71 -1.53
C GLN A 53 15.20 2.78 -2.62
N LEU A 54 15.83 1.63 -2.86
CA LEU A 54 15.34 0.62 -3.78
C LEU A 54 14.17 -0.14 -3.17
N ILE A 55 14.20 -0.31 -1.85
CA ILE A 55 13.08 -0.82 -1.06
C ILE A 55 12.77 0.20 0.03
N THR A 56 11.47 0.49 0.23
CA THR A 56 10.97 1.37 1.29
C THR A 56 9.68 0.78 1.84
N ARG A 57 9.18 1.29 2.96
CA ARG A 57 7.93 0.81 3.55
C ARG A 57 6.74 0.91 2.58
N ASP A 58 6.70 1.97 1.78
CA ASP A 58 5.66 2.21 0.78
C ASP A 58 5.96 1.57 -0.58
N ARG A 59 7.19 1.08 -0.80
CA ARG A 59 7.61 0.47 -2.07
C ARG A 59 8.34 -0.83 -1.83
N LEU A 60 7.56 -1.89 -1.82
CA LEU A 60 8.02 -3.26 -1.63
C LEU A 60 7.98 -4.08 -2.92
N ASP A 61 7.54 -3.51 -4.05
CA ASP A 61 7.46 -4.19 -5.34
C ASP A 61 8.82 -4.75 -5.79
N PHE A 62 9.89 -3.99 -5.57
CA PHE A 62 11.24 -4.44 -5.90
C PHE A 62 11.67 -5.62 -5.02
N LEU A 63 11.33 -5.58 -3.73
CA LEU A 63 11.59 -6.68 -2.81
C LEU A 63 10.76 -7.92 -3.18
N GLU A 64 9.48 -7.75 -3.50
CA GLU A 64 8.61 -8.84 -3.94
C GLU A 64 9.15 -9.50 -5.22
N GLY A 65 9.59 -8.70 -6.20
CA GLY A 65 10.21 -9.20 -7.43
C GLY A 65 11.45 -10.05 -7.14
N LEU A 66 12.35 -9.54 -6.29
CA LEU A 66 13.54 -10.28 -5.86
C LEU A 66 13.20 -11.62 -5.19
N LEU A 67 12.21 -11.63 -4.29
CA LEU A 67 11.75 -12.83 -3.59
C LEU A 67 11.07 -13.83 -4.55
N ARG A 68 10.41 -13.32 -5.60
CA ARG A 68 9.76 -14.12 -6.64
C ARG A 68 10.77 -14.80 -7.55
N ASP A 69 11.86 -14.11 -7.91
CA ASP A 69 12.94 -14.68 -8.70
C ASP A 69 13.64 -15.86 -7.99
N ILE A 70 13.80 -15.77 -6.66
CA ILE A 70 14.32 -16.90 -5.86
C ILE A 70 13.26 -17.95 -5.51
N LYS A 71 12.03 -17.80 -6.01
CA LYS A 71 10.89 -18.71 -5.79
C LYS A 71 10.53 -18.92 -4.32
N ARG A 72 10.72 -17.91 -3.46
CA ARG A 72 10.37 -17.97 -2.04
C ARG A 72 9.00 -17.39 -1.79
N GLU A 73 7.97 -18.14 -2.17
CA GLU A 73 6.57 -17.74 -1.99
C GLU A 73 6.19 -17.56 -0.51
N ASP A 74 6.85 -18.28 0.40
CA ASP A 74 6.66 -18.12 1.85
C ASP A 74 7.03 -16.72 2.35
N LEU A 75 8.12 -16.15 1.82
CA LEU A 75 8.59 -14.82 2.19
C LEU A 75 7.71 -13.74 1.55
N ILE A 76 7.26 -13.96 0.31
CA ILE A 76 6.30 -13.07 -0.36
C ILE A 76 4.98 -12.99 0.43
N SER A 77 4.49 -14.12 0.92
CA SER A 77 3.26 -14.18 1.71
C SER A 77 3.40 -13.40 3.02
N GLN A 78 4.54 -13.55 3.72
CA GLN A 78 4.84 -12.75 4.92
C GLN A 78 4.98 -11.26 4.61
N LEU A 79 5.56 -10.91 3.47
CA LEU A 79 5.70 -9.51 3.04
C LEU A 79 4.34 -8.88 2.79
N LYS A 80 3.44 -9.58 2.09
CA LYS A 80 2.07 -9.13 1.85
C LYS A 80 1.27 -8.98 3.13
N GLN A 81 1.39 -9.95 4.04
CA GLN A 81 0.76 -9.86 5.35
C GLN A 81 1.26 -8.65 6.14
N PHE A 82 2.56 -8.33 6.06
CA PHE A 82 3.11 -7.13 6.69
C PHE A 82 2.57 -5.84 6.08
N VAL A 83 2.40 -5.78 4.76
CA VAL A 83 1.77 -4.63 4.08
C VAL A 83 0.33 -4.48 4.54
N GLU A 84 -0.43 -5.57 4.56
CA GLU A 84 -1.84 -5.57 4.96
C GLU A 84 -2.00 -5.18 6.45
N ASP A 85 -1.15 -5.70 7.34
CA ASP A 85 -1.13 -5.35 8.77
C ASP A 85 -0.65 -3.90 9.02
N GLY A 86 0.27 -3.43 8.18
CA GLY A 86 0.73 -2.03 8.15
C GLY A 86 -0.32 -1.06 7.61
N GLU A 87 -1.13 -1.47 6.63
CA GLU A 87 -2.29 -0.74 6.11
C GLU A 87 -3.40 -0.62 7.17
N VAL A 88 -3.49 -1.52 8.15
CA VAL A 88 -4.44 -1.31 9.28
C VAL A 88 -4.07 -0.08 10.13
N ASN A 89 -2.86 0.47 9.98
CA ASN A 89 -2.40 1.68 10.68
C ASN A 89 -2.25 2.92 9.79
N ALA A 90 -2.34 2.77 8.46
CA ALA A 90 -2.49 3.90 7.55
C ALA A 90 -3.99 4.04 7.25
N PRO A 91 -4.66 5.17 7.54
CA PRO A 91 -6.06 5.35 7.18
C PRO A 91 -6.15 5.57 5.66
N ALA A 92 -5.97 4.49 4.89
CA ALA A 92 -6.17 4.46 3.46
C ALA A 92 -7.53 3.79 3.20
N ASP A 93 -8.55 4.65 3.14
CA ASP A 93 -9.72 4.45 2.29
C ASP A 93 -10.65 3.25 2.55
N GLN A 94 -10.95 2.98 3.82
CA GLN A 94 -12.25 2.38 4.16
C GLN A 94 -12.99 3.26 5.14
N PRO A 95 -14.12 3.90 4.75
CA PRO A 95 -14.97 4.53 5.74
C PRO A 95 -15.48 3.44 6.68
N ASP A 96 -15.01 3.54 7.92
CA ASP A 96 -15.38 2.71 9.05
C ASP A 96 -16.90 2.58 9.08
N VAL A 97 -17.43 1.40 9.42
CA VAL A 97 -18.87 1.11 9.38
C VAL A 97 -19.68 2.14 10.17
N HIS A 98 -19.06 2.78 11.17
CA HIS A 98 -19.63 3.88 11.92
C HIS A 98 -19.69 5.21 11.14
N GLU A 99 -18.64 5.57 10.41
CA GLU A 99 -18.61 6.76 9.54
C GLU A 99 -19.60 6.64 8.38
N ARG A 100 -19.78 5.45 7.79
CA ARG A 100 -20.85 5.24 6.78
C ARG A 100 -22.23 5.51 7.33
N ARG A 101 -22.48 5.15 8.60
CA ARG A 101 -23.77 5.42 9.27
C ARG A 101 -23.92 6.91 9.57
N LEU A 102 -22.87 7.58 10.00
CA LEU A 102 -22.89 9.01 10.26
C LEU A 102 -23.06 9.81 8.97
N GLN A 103 -22.37 9.43 7.89
CA GLN A 103 -22.54 10.01 6.55
C GLN A 103 -23.97 9.81 6.05
N LYS A 104 -24.52 8.60 6.18
CA LYS A 104 -25.91 8.31 5.79
C LYS A 104 -26.91 9.15 6.61
N ALA A 105 -26.75 9.22 7.92
CA ALA A 105 -27.62 10.00 8.80
C ALA A 105 -27.50 11.51 8.55
N ALA A 106 -26.29 12.02 8.32
CA ALA A 106 -26.07 13.43 8.00
C ALA A 106 -26.72 13.82 6.66
N ILE A 107 -26.62 12.96 5.63
CA ILE A 107 -27.31 13.16 4.35
C ILE A 107 -28.83 13.16 4.53
N GLU A 108 -29.36 12.27 5.37
CA GLU A 108 -30.81 12.19 5.64
C GLU A 108 -31.33 13.46 6.34
N VAL A 109 -30.64 13.94 7.39
CA VAL A 109 -30.98 15.20 8.09
C VAL A 109 -30.89 16.42 7.16
N ILE A 110 -29.93 16.42 6.23
CA ILE A 110 -29.82 17.46 5.21
C ILE A 110 -31.00 17.35 4.23
N CYS A 111 -31.39 16.16 3.76
CA CYS A 111 -32.57 15.98 2.92
C CYS A 111 -33.87 16.47 3.60
N GLU A 112 -34.04 16.19 4.88
CA GLU A 112 -35.20 16.66 5.66
C GLU A 112 -35.26 18.18 5.79
N ASN A 113 -34.11 18.86 5.90
CA ASN A 113 -34.03 20.32 6.05
C ASN A 113 -33.92 21.09 4.73
N VAL A 114 -33.44 20.47 3.65
CA VAL A 114 -33.18 21.16 2.38
C VAL A 114 -34.45 21.27 1.51
N GLY A 115 -35.43 20.39 1.70
CA GLY A 115 -36.78 20.52 1.11
C GLY A 115 -36.79 21.07 -0.33
N LYS A 116 -37.64 22.07 -0.60
CA LYS A 116 -37.86 22.67 -1.95
C LYS A 116 -36.68 23.51 -2.49
N ASN A 117 -35.65 23.77 -1.67
CA ASN A 117 -34.59 24.73 -1.96
C ASN A 117 -33.26 24.07 -2.37
N TRP A 118 -33.22 22.74 -2.54
CA TRP A 118 -32.05 22.00 -3.04
C TRP A 118 -31.50 22.58 -4.35
N ARG A 119 -32.38 23.12 -5.22
CA ARG A 119 -32.01 23.81 -6.46
C ARG A 119 -31.15 25.08 -6.24
N MET A 120 -31.39 25.84 -5.17
CA MET A 120 -30.55 26.99 -4.83
C MET A 120 -29.16 26.56 -4.34
N LEU A 121 -29.09 25.45 -3.60
CA LEU A 121 -27.81 24.92 -3.10
C LEU A 121 -26.95 24.34 -4.23
N VAL A 122 -27.55 23.61 -5.17
CA VAL A 122 -26.86 23.10 -6.38
C VAL A 122 -26.20 24.24 -7.16
N ARG A 123 -26.93 25.34 -7.38
CA ARG A 123 -26.42 26.54 -8.06
C ARG A 123 -25.30 27.24 -7.28
N LYS A 124 -25.37 27.24 -5.95
CA LYS A 124 -24.37 27.89 -5.08
C LYS A 124 -23.11 27.06 -4.85
N LEU A 125 -23.22 25.72 -4.95
CA LEU A 125 -22.11 24.77 -4.87
C LEU A 125 -21.38 24.56 -6.21
N GLY A 126 -21.85 25.20 -7.30
CA GLY A 126 -21.21 25.10 -8.60
C GLY A 126 -21.34 23.72 -9.26
N VAL A 127 -22.32 22.93 -8.84
CA VAL A 127 -22.57 21.60 -9.42
C VAL A 127 -23.39 21.79 -10.69
N SER A 128 -22.80 21.49 -11.86
CA SER A 128 -23.47 21.61 -13.17
C SER A 128 -24.74 20.74 -13.24
N GLU A 129 -25.88 21.33 -13.61
CA GLU A 129 -27.22 20.70 -13.69
C GLU A 129 -27.31 19.47 -14.63
N VAL A 130 -26.24 19.09 -15.35
CA VAL A 130 -26.25 18.13 -16.48
C VAL A 130 -26.30 16.64 -16.05
N LYS A 131 -26.49 16.31 -14.78
CA LYS A 131 -26.46 14.91 -14.29
C LYS A 131 -27.56 14.52 -13.30
N ILE A 132 -28.64 15.31 -13.18
CA ILE A 132 -29.79 14.98 -12.30
C ILE A 132 -31.09 14.78 -13.10
N GLU A 133 -30.99 14.42 -14.38
CA GLU A 133 -32.13 13.93 -15.15
C GLU A 133 -31.74 12.60 -15.80
N ARG A 134 -32.13 11.50 -15.14
CA ARG A 134 -32.76 10.32 -15.75
C ARG A 134 -32.97 9.29 -14.65
N GLY A 135 -34.17 9.29 -14.09
CA GLY A 135 -34.58 8.35 -13.06
C GLY A 135 -36.03 8.50 -12.65
N GLU A 136 -36.88 9.01 -13.54
CA GLU A 136 -38.33 8.80 -13.48
C GLU A 136 -38.78 8.45 -14.90
N ASP A 137 -39.85 7.64 -14.98
CA ASP A 137 -40.46 7.00 -16.16
C ASP A 137 -39.87 5.65 -16.59
N GLU A 138 -40.35 4.56 -15.96
CA GLU A 138 -41.23 3.61 -16.67
C GLU A 138 -42.09 2.81 -15.65
N CYS A 139 -43.37 2.64 -15.99
CA CYS A 139 -44.51 2.14 -15.19
C CYS A 139 -44.31 0.80 -14.45
#